data_AF-A0A1R1YIS0-F1
#
_entry.id   AF-A0A1R1YIS0-F1
#
_cell.length_a   1.000
_cell.length_b   1.000
_cell.length_c   1.000
_cell.angle_alpha   90.00
_cell.angle_beta   90.00
_cell.angle_gamma   90.00
#
_symmetry.space_group_name_H-M   'P 1'
#
loop_
_entity.id
_entity.type
_entity.pdbx_description
1 polymer ?
#
loop_
_entity_poly.entity_id
_entity_poly.type
_entity_poly.pdbx_seq_one_letter_code
_entity_poly.pdbx_strand_id
1 'polypeptide(L)'
;MNNNKESNIESGAYEVKGNDIKSSNRIEKSSKIIRSENDISEKNEILPDTGYAWVIMVASFFNIILAFGSFNAFGVFQTYYLKSIFINETAEKVAWISTMSIGCTLAGGLFADPLIRSYGIKYTSLIGTMIATVGLLLASFSTQVWHYVLTQGVIFGTGSSIVVNISLSVPALWFERHRGLAIGVVASGGGFGALFLVPTITQVIKHAGISWAFRVLCAVYFVVTLVCGLLLKPRKIVIVQKKSLDKETIFKPTSLLLLLSGFFMEAGYNVPLLYFPSSLVDLGKSKEFATNMIMGFCFISAISRLAFGYFSKKIGAFNITIVSHLITGIATLSMWFSSKSVTVYLAYYFLISIFCASYLSLGPIIIANYYPQEKVSVMNGVTYLIMGLSVLIFSPATGAVFSKIGHKTDYSQIILIGAIFYLVSAVTFIVARQYIKREHNVKTQIL
;
A
#
# COMPACT_ATOMS: atom_id res chain seq x y z
N MET A 1 81.52 -18.83 -22.67
CA MET A 1 80.89 -20.15 -22.90
C MET A 1 79.38 -19.94 -23.00
N ASN A 2 78.86 -19.80 -24.22
CA ASN A 2 77.41 -19.86 -24.47
C ASN A 2 77.25 -20.62 -25.79
N ASN A 3 76.82 -21.88 -25.68
CA ASN A 3 76.59 -22.76 -26.82
C ASN A 3 75.12 -22.66 -27.25
N ASN A 4 74.95 -22.42 -28.55
CA ASN A 4 73.75 -22.70 -29.32
C ASN A 4 73.36 -24.19 -29.22
N LYS A 5 72.05 -24.47 -29.24
CA LYS A 5 71.46 -25.55 -30.04
C LYS A 5 69.97 -25.34 -30.26
N GLU A 6 69.62 -25.30 -31.54
CA GLU A 6 68.28 -25.28 -32.12
C GLU A 6 67.56 -26.64 -31.99
N SER A 7 66.28 -26.60 -32.35
CA SER A 7 65.37 -27.68 -32.80
C SER A 7 64.62 -28.51 -31.73
N ASN A 8 63.33 -28.20 -31.56
CA ASN A 8 62.28 -29.01 -32.18
C ASN A 8 60.93 -28.25 -32.14
N ILE A 9 60.44 -27.94 -33.34
CA ILE A 9 59.10 -27.44 -33.61
C ILE A 9 58.21 -28.67 -33.80
N GLU A 10 57.23 -28.87 -32.92
CA GLU A 10 56.04 -29.66 -33.26
C GLU A 10 54.80 -28.77 -33.10
N SER A 11 53.98 -28.85 -34.15
CA SER A 11 52.86 -27.99 -34.48
C SER A 11 51.69 -28.14 -33.50
N GLY A 12 51.25 -27.02 -32.94
CA GLY A 12 49.94 -26.87 -32.30
C GLY A 12 49.23 -25.63 -32.84
N ALA A 13 48.88 -25.63 -34.13
CA ALA A 13 48.03 -24.60 -34.70
C ALA A 13 46.62 -24.73 -34.10
N TYR A 14 46.33 -23.96 -33.04
CA TYR A 14 44.96 -23.73 -32.63
C TYR A 14 44.35 -22.73 -33.62
N GLU A 15 43.56 -23.25 -34.55
CA GLU A 15 42.61 -22.49 -35.36
C GLU A 15 41.75 -21.61 -34.44
N VAL A 16 41.98 -20.29 -34.48
CA VAL A 16 41.01 -19.31 -33.98
C VAL A 16 39.79 -19.41 -34.89
N LYS A 17 38.80 -20.20 -34.47
CA LYS A 17 37.52 -20.36 -35.16
C LYS A 17 36.90 -18.98 -35.40
N GLY A 18 36.53 -18.69 -36.64
CA GLY A 18 35.85 -17.45 -37.06
C GLY A 18 34.50 -17.15 -36.36
N ASN A 19 34.06 -18.00 -35.43
CA ASN A 19 32.93 -17.74 -34.54
C ASN A 19 33.27 -16.82 -33.37
N ASP A 20 34.53 -16.81 -32.88
CA ASP A 20 34.92 -15.98 -31.73
C ASP A 20 35.12 -14.50 -32.12
N ILE A 21 35.48 -14.25 -33.38
CA ILE A 21 35.56 -12.88 -33.92
C ILE A 21 34.17 -12.31 -34.18
N LYS A 22 33.20 -13.14 -34.59
CA LYS A 22 31.79 -12.74 -34.76
C LYS A 22 31.07 -12.51 -33.43
N SER A 23 31.41 -13.28 -32.38
CA SER A 23 30.86 -13.08 -31.04
C SER A 23 31.44 -11.82 -30.39
N SER A 24 32.74 -11.59 -30.50
CA SER A 24 33.41 -10.36 -30.05
C SER A 24 32.85 -9.11 -30.74
N ASN A 25 32.68 -9.14 -32.07
CA ASN A 25 32.06 -8.02 -32.80
C ASN A 25 30.58 -7.82 -32.45
N ARG A 26 29.83 -8.87 -32.09
CA ARG A 26 28.45 -8.72 -31.57
C ARG A 26 28.43 -8.12 -30.16
N ILE A 27 29.38 -8.48 -29.30
CA ILE A 27 29.50 -7.96 -27.95
C ILE A 27 29.92 -6.48 -28.00
N GLU A 28 30.86 -6.10 -28.87
CA GLU A 28 31.24 -4.70 -29.08
C GLU A 28 30.12 -3.86 -29.72
N LYS A 29 29.36 -4.43 -30.66
CA LYS A 29 28.22 -3.74 -31.26
C LYS A 29 27.07 -3.58 -30.27
N SER A 30 26.81 -4.61 -29.45
CA SER A 30 25.85 -4.56 -28.33
C SER A 30 26.28 -3.56 -27.27
N SER A 31 27.56 -3.53 -26.89
CA SER A 31 28.07 -2.58 -25.88
C SER A 31 28.11 -1.14 -26.39
N LYS A 32 28.35 -0.91 -27.70
CA LYS A 32 28.21 0.39 -28.35
C LYS A 32 26.75 0.85 -28.45
N ILE A 33 25.81 -0.06 -28.72
CA ILE A 33 24.37 0.24 -28.71
C ILE A 33 23.92 0.59 -27.28
N ILE A 34 24.33 -0.19 -26.27
CA ILE A 34 24.04 0.06 -24.85
C ILE A 34 24.67 1.39 -24.37
N ARG A 35 25.89 1.71 -24.79
CA ARG A 35 26.53 3.02 -24.49
C ARG A 35 25.78 4.17 -25.17
N SER A 36 25.40 4.02 -26.43
CA SER A 36 24.63 5.06 -27.12
C SER A 36 23.21 5.26 -26.55
N GLU A 37 22.55 4.20 -26.07
CA GLU A 37 21.25 4.28 -25.39
C GLU A 37 21.38 4.91 -24.00
N ASN A 38 22.45 4.60 -23.25
CA ASN A 38 22.74 5.25 -21.97
C ASN A 38 23.09 6.74 -22.14
N ASP A 39 23.86 7.10 -23.17
CA ASP A 39 24.21 8.50 -23.48
C ASP A 39 22.99 9.32 -23.96
N ILE A 40 22.01 8.69 -24.62
CA ILE A 40 20.73 9.31 -25.01
C ILE A 40 19.78 9.39 -23.80
N SER A 41 19.81 8.40 -22.89
CA SER A 41 19.05 8.39 -21.65
C SER A 41 19.52 9.50 -20.68
N GLU A 42 20.82 9.72 -20.54
CA GLU A 42 21.37 10.79 -19.68
C GLU A 42 21.01 12.20 -20.17
N LYS A 43 20.92 12.41 -21.49
CA LYS A 43 20.61 13.73 -22.08
C LYS A 43 19.15 14.17 -21.93
N ASN A 44 18.23 13.27 -21.61
CA ASN A 44 16.79 13.54 -21.44
C ASN A 44 16.31 13.38 -19.97
N GLU A 45 17.21 13.30 -18.99
CA GLU A 45 16.80 13.16 -17.59
C GLU A 45 16.18 14.46 -17.07
N ILE A 46 14.86 14.42 -16.85
CA ILE A 46 14.16 15.48 -16.11
C ILE A 46 14.72 15.49 -14.69
N LEU A 47 15.26 16.63 -14.28
CA LEU A 47 15.85 16.83 -12.96
C LEU A 47 14.84 16.43 -11.85
N PRO A 48 15.27 15.68 -10.82
CA PRO A 48 14.42 15.33 -9.69
C PRO A 48 13.88 16.58 -9.00
N ASP A 49 12.72 16.45 -8.35
CA ASP A 49 12.12 17.51 -7.53
C ASP A 49 11.82 18.84 -8.29
N THR A 50 11.71 18.81 -9.63
CA THR A 50 11.34 19.97 -10.48
C THR A 50 9.85 20.31 -10.43
N GLY A 51 9.45 21.47 -10.97
CA GLY A 51 8.08 22.01 -10.86
C GLY A 51 6.95 21.03 -11.21
N TYR A 52 7.11 20.18 -12.22
CA TYR A 52 6.08 19.19 -12.60
C TYR A 52 5.96 18.03 -11.59
N ALA A 53 6.98 17.76 -10.78
CA ALA A 53 6.91 16.77 -9.70
C ALA A 53 5.80 17.12 -8.69
N TRP A 54 5.60 18.41 -8.41
CA TRP A 54 4.54 18.90 -7.52
C TRP A 54 3.15 18.69 -8.11
N VAL A 55 2.98 18.86 -9.43
CA VAL A 55 1.73 18.55 -10.13
C VAL A 55 1.38 17.07 -9.99
N ILE A 56 2.38 16.19 -10.16
CA ILE A 56 2.22 14.75 -9.98
C ILE A 56 1.86 14.39 -8.54
N MET A 57 2.53 15.00 -7.56
CA MET A 57 2.22 14.80 -6.15
C MET A 57 0.76 15.18 -5.85
N VAL A 58 0.29 16.32 -6.34
CA VAL A 58 -1.10 16.78 -6.15
C VAL A 58 -2.09 15.85 -6.84
N ALA A 59 -1.82 15.43 -8.09
CA ALA A 59 -2.67 14.46 -8.80
C ALA A 59 -2.76 13.12 -8.05
N SER A 60 -1.62 12.60 -7.58
CA SER A 60 -1.57 11.39 -6.77
C SER A 60 -2.28 11.54 -5.43
N PHE A 61 -2.20 12.71 -4.80
CA PHE A 61 -2.92 13.01 -3.56
C PHE A 61 -4.44 12.94 -3.73
N PHE A 62 -4.98 13.53 -4.81
CA PHE A 62 -6.43 13.45 -5.11
C PHE A 62 -6.89 12.03 -5.46
N ASN A 63 -6.07 11.26 -6.20
CA ASN A 63 -6.34 9.85 -6.43
C ASN A 63 -6.44 9.05 -5.12
N ILE A 64 -5.51 9.28 -4.17
CA ILE A 64 -5.52 8.62 -2.87
C ILE A 64 -6.68 9.10 -1.99
N ILE A 65 -7.06 10.38 -2.03
CA ILE A 65 -8.27 10.91 -1.37
C ILE A 65 -9.49 10.10 -1.79
N LEU A 66 -9.68 9.88 -3.08
CA LEU A 66 -10.86 9.17 -3.56
C LEU A 66 -10.80 7.67 -3.32
N ALA A 67 -9.66 7.04 -3.57
CA ALA A 67 -9.49 5.60 -3.36
C ALA A 67 -9.68 5.21 -1.88
N PHE A 68 -8.89 5.82 -0.99
CA PHE A 68 -8.95 5.50 0.44
C PHE A 68 -10.12 6.17 1.16
N GLY A 69 -10.60 7.33 0.68
CA GLY A 69 -11.80 7.95 1.24
C GLY A 69 -13.06 7.13 0.94
N SER A 70 -13.17 6.54 -0.26
CA SER A 70 -14.25 5.60 -0.59
C SER A 70 -14.20 4.34 0.27
N PHE A 71 -12.98 3.83 0.52
CA PHE A 71 -12.72 2.73 1.45
C PHE A 71 -13.19 3.07 2.87
N ASN A 72 -12.85 4.25 3.41
CA ASN A 72 -13.24 4.65 4.77
C ASN A 72 -14.75 4.94 4.88
N ALA A 73 -15.37 5.44 3.80
CA ALA A 73 -16.82 5.64 3.73
C ALA A 73 -17.62 4.34 3.77
N PHE A 74 -16.98 3.18 3.66
CA PHE A 74 -17.65 1.89 3.75
C PHE A 74 -18.44 1.71 5.05
N GLY A 75 -17.94 2.22 6.19
CA GLY A 75 -18.66 2.11 7.47
C GLY A 75 -20.08 2.69 7.41
N VAL A 76 -20.29 3.73 6.60
CA VAL A 76 -21.62 4.33 6.36
C VAL A 76 -22.51 3.38 5.56
N PHE A 77 -21.98 2.82 4.47
CA PHE A 77 -22.70 1.83 3.66
C PHE A 77 -23.06 0.59 4.47
N GLN A 78 -22.13 0.05 5.26
CA GLN A 78 -22.35 -1.10 6.13
C GLN A 78 -23.48 -0.86 7.13
N THR A 79 -23.48 0.32 7.76
CA THR A 79 -24.54 0.70 8.70
C THR A 79 -25.90 0.77 8.00
N TYR A 80 -25.95 1.30 6.78
CA TYR A 80 -27.17 1.37 5.99
C TYR A 80 -27.67 -0.02 5.55
N TYR A 81 -26.76 -0.88 5.10
CA TYR A 81 -27.04 -2.26 4.70
C TYR A 81 -27.73 -3.04 5.83
N LEU A 82 -27.17 -3.00 7.04
CA LEU A 82 -27.70 -3.73 8.18
C LEU A 82 -29.03 -3.19 8.70
N LYS A 83 -29.32 -1.90 8.48
CA LYS A 83 -30.53 -1.25 9.01
C LYS A 83 -31.70 -1.20 8.04
N SER A 84 -31.44 -1.13 6.73
CA SER A 84 -32.47 -0.77 5.76
C SER A 84 -32.68 -1.82 4.67
N ILE A 85 -31.63 -2.49 4.21
CA ILE A 85 -31.70 -3.40 3.04
C ILE A 85 -31.68 -4.87 3.48
N PHE A 86 -30.70 -5.23 4.31
CA PHE A 86 -30.37 -6.61 4.65
C PHE A 86 -30.65 -6.88 6.13
N ILE A 87 -31.86 -6.52 6.59
CA ILE A 87 -32.29 -6.65 7.99
C ILE A 87 -32.28 -8.13 8.43
N ASN A 88 -32.61 -9.03 7.51
CA ASN A 88 -32.69 -10.47 7.77
C ASN A 88 -31.39 -11.24 7.51
N GLU A 89 -30.35 -10.59 6.99
CA GLU A 89 -29.06 -11.24 6.74
C GLU A 89 -28.15 -11.13 7.95
N THR A 90 -27.23 -12.08 8.09
CA THR A 90 -26.24 -12.03 9.16
C THR A 90 -25.23 -10.91 8.91
N ALA A 91 -24.85 -10.20 9.98
CA ALA A 91 -23.83 -9.14 9.89
C ALA A 91 -22.50 -9.65 9.31
N GLU A 92 -22.19 -10.93 9.52
CA GLU A 92 -21.03 -11.61 8.95
C GLU A 92 -21.08 -11.66 7.41
N LYS A 93 -22.25 -11.96 6.81
CA LYS A 93 -22.41 -11.94 5.34
C LYS A 93 -22.23 -10.54 4.75
N VAL A 94 -22.75 -9.51 5.43
CA VAL A 94 -22.63 -8.11 4.97
C VAL A 94 -21.19 -7.60 5.12
N ALA A 95 -20.47 -8.01 6.16
CA ALA A 95 -19.07 -7.64 6.39
C ALA A 95 -18.09 -8.18 5.33
N TRP A 96 -18.49 -9.20 4.54
CA TRP A 96 -17.70 -9.64 3.38
C TRP A 96 -17.56 -8.57 2.30
N ILE A 97 -18.52 -7.64 2.19
CA ILE A 97 -18.44 -6.55 1.20
C ILE A 97 -17.26 -5.63 1.53
N SER A 98 -17.10 -5.21 2.79
CA SER A 98 -15.90 -4.45 3.22
C SER A 98 -14.67 -5.30 3.03
N THR A 99 -14.66 -6.50 3.62
CA THR A 99 -13.48 -7.37 3.63
C THR A 99 -12.92 -7.57 2.22
N MET A 100 -13.78 -7.86 1.24
CA MET A 100 -13.38 -7.97 -0.17
C MET A 100 -12.92 -6.65 -0.78
N SER A 101 -13.60 -5.53 -0.49
CA SER A 101 -13.19 -4.22 -0.99
C SER A 101 -11.79 -3.84 -0.49
N ILE A 102 -11.54 -3.96 0.81
CA ILE A 102 -10.24 -3.69 1.42
C ILE A 102 -9.18 -4.65 0.87
N GLY A 103 -9.48 -5.95 0.93
CA GLY A 103 -8.59 -7.01 0.49
C GLY A 103 -8.18 -6.82 -0.97
N CYS A 104 -9.13 -6.57 -1.88
CA CYS A 104 -8.84 -6.32 -3.29
C CYS A 104 -8.17 -4.96 -3.55
N THR A 105 -8.48 -3.91 -2.77
CA THR A 105 -7.83 -2.59 -2.90
C THR A 105 -6.34 -2.66 -2.55
N LEU A 106 -5.98 -3.43 -1.54
CA LEU A 106 -4.59 -3.67 -1.19
C LEU A 106 -3.97 -4.71 -2.14
N ALA A 107 -4.68 -5.81 -2.41
CA ALA A 107 -4.09 -6.94 -3.14
C ALA A 107 -3.93 -6.73 -4.65
N GLY A 108 -4.85 -6.01 -5.28
CA GLY A 108 -4.87 -5.84 -6.73
C GLY A 108 -3.73 -4.98 -7.27
N GLY A 109 -2.95 -4.33 -6.40
CA GLY A 109 -1.76 -3.56 -6.79
C GLY A 109 -0.70 -4.39 -7.52
N LEU A 110 -0.70 -5.73 -7.36
CA LEU A 110 0.16 -6.63 -8.13
C LEU A 110 -0.10 -6.52 -9.65
N PHE A 111 -1.34 -6.29 -10.06
CA PHE A 111 -1.69 -6.16 -11.48
C PHE A 111 -1.24 -4.84 -12.09
N ALA A 112 -0.95 -3.82 -11.26
CA ALA A 112 -0.52 -2.52 -11.75
C ALA A 112 0.82 -2.62 -12.49
N ASP A 113 1.79 -3.37 -11.95
CA ASP A 113 3.14 -3.42 -12.54
C ASP A 113 3.17 -4.03 -13.95
N PRO A 114 2.59 -5.22 -14.23
CA PRO A 114 2.50 -5.74 -15.59
C PRO A 114 1.80 -4.79 -16.56
N LEU A 115 0.72 -4.13 -16.12
CA LEU A 115 -0.03 -3.19 -16.95
C LEU A 115 0.79 -1.93 -17.26
N ILE A 116 1.54 -1.40 -16.27
CA ILE A 116 2.45 -0.26 -16.47
C ILE A 116 3.50 -0.61 -17.52
N ARG A 117 4.00 -1.86 -17.54
CA ARG A 117 4.98 -2.31 -18.54
C ARG A 117 4.40 -2.39 -19.95
N SER A 118 3.17 -2.87 -20.09
CA SER A 118 2.55 -3.08 -21.41
C SER A 118 1.95 -1.81 -22.01
N TYR A 119 1.31 -0.99 -21.18
CA TYR A 119 0.54 0.18 -21.63
C TYR A 119 1.10 1.51 -21.15
N GLY A 120 2.06 1.52 -20.22
CA GLY A 120 2.57 2.74 -19.60
C GLY A 120 1.70 3.23 -18.44
N ILE A 121 2.26 4.17 -17.66
CA ILE A 121 1.68 4.68 -16.40
C ILE A 121 0.31 5.34 -16.63
N LYS A 122 0.22 6.23 -17.63
CA LYS A 122 -1.00 7.00 -17.93
C LYS A 122 -2.17 6.08 -18.26
N TYR A 123 -2.01 5.18 -19.23
CA TYR A 123 -3.07 4.27 -19.65
C TYR A 123 -3.44 3.26 -18.57
N THR A 124 -2.47 2.80 -17.77
CA THR A 124 -2.78 1.91 -16.64
C THR A 124 -3.64 2.60 -15.58
N SER A 125 -3.36 3.86 -15.28
CA SER A 125 -4.21 4.67 -14.38
C SER A 125 -5.63 4.81 -14.93
N LEU A 126 -5.78 5.01 -16.24
CA LEU A 126 -7.09 5.10 -16.90
C LEU A 126 -7.84 3.77 -16.85
N ILE A 127 -7.16 2.64 -17.09
CA ILE A 127 -7.77 1.30 -16.99
C ILE A 127 -8.28 1.06 -15.56
N GLY A 128 -7.46 1.35 -14.54
CA GLY A 128 -7.87 1.24 -13.14
C GLY A 128 -9.08 2.12 -12.82
N THR A 129 -9.08 3.36 -13.32
CA THR A 129 -10.20 4.32 -13.19
C THR A 129 -11.48 3.78 -13.81
N MET A 130 -11.42 3.23 -15.03
CA MET A 130 -12.58 2.65 -15.71
C MET A 130 -13.14 1.45 -14.95
N ILE A 131 -12.27 0.52 -14.53
CA ILE A 131 -12.68 -0.66 -13.76
C ILE A 131 -13.36 -0.23 -12.44
N ALA A 132 -12.76 0.71 -11.70
CA ALA A 132 -13.31 1.21 -10.45
C ALA A 132 -14.67 1.89 -10.65
N THR A 133 -14.78 2.74 -11.69
CA THR A 133 -16.00 3.46 -12.04
C THR A 133 -17.13 2.50 -12.41
N VAL A 134 -16.84 1.47 -13.22
CA VAL A 134 -17.79 0.42 -13.56
C VAL A 134 -18.23 -0.35 -12.31
N GLY A 135 -17.32 -0.67 -11.41
CA GLY A 135 -17.66 -1.32 -10.12
C GLY A 135 -18.65 -0.50 -9.30
N LEU A 136 -18.42 0.80 -9.15
CA LEU A 136 -19.34 1.70 -8.43
C LEU A 136 -20.68 1.88 -9.16
N LEU A 137 -20.66 1.97 -10.48
CA LEU A 137 -21.88 2.11 -11.28
C LEU A 137 -22.76 0.85 -11.16
N LEU A 138 -22.16 -0.33 -11.31
CA LEU A 138 -22.85 -1.61 -11.15
C LEU A 138 -23.38 -1.78 -9.72
N ALA A 139 -22.64 -1.33 -8.70
CA ALA A 139 -23.10 -1.32 -7.32
C ALA A 139 -24.39 -0.51 -7.13
N SER A 140 -24.63 0.53 -7.93
CA SER A 140 -25.87 1.33 -7.85
C SER A 140 -27.15 0.55 -8.23
N PHE A 141 -27.01 -0.54 -8.99
CA PHE A 141 -28.09 -1.42 -9.44
C PHE A 141 -28.19 -2.72 -8.61
N SER A 142 -27.29 -2.91 -7.64
CA SER A 142 -27.17 -4.13 -6.86
C SER A 142 -28.31 -4.27 -5.83
N THR A 143 -28.95 -5.43 -5.81
CA THR A 143 -30.03 -5.75 -4.86
C THR A 143 -29.68 -6.80 -3.81
N GLN A 144 -28.66 -7.64 -4.06
CA GLN A 144 -28.29 -8.77 -3.20
C GLN A 144 -26.88 -8.58 -2.63
N VAL A 145 -26.60 -9.19 -1.48
CA VAL A 145 -25.29 -9.06 -0.81
C VAL A 145 -24.14 -9.46 -1.74
N TRP A 146 -24.28 -10.58 -2.47
CA TRP A 146 -23.22 -11.04 -3.39
C TRP A 146 -23.02 -10.09 -4.58
N HIS A 147 -24.06 -9.37 -5.04
CA HIS A 147 -23.91 -8.33 -6.04
C HIS A 147 -22.97 -7.22 -5.54
N TYR A 148 -23.14 -6.78 -4.28
CA TYR A 148 -22.26 -5.79 -3.65
C TYR A 148 -20.85 -6.33 -3.42
N VAL A 149 -20.70 -7.58 -2.98
CA VAL A 149 -19.38 -8.22 -2.83
C VAL A 149 -18.62 -8.22 -4.17
N LEU A 150 -19.29 -8.54 -5.28
CA LEU A 150 -18.67 -8.57 -6.59
C LEU A 150 -18.37 -7.16 -7.13
N THR A 151 -19.36 -6.27 -7.10
CA THR A 151 -19.26 -4.94 -7.72
C THR A 151 -18.43 -3.96 -6.89
N GLN A 152 -18.79 -3.76 -5.62
CA GLN A 152 -18.12 -2.85 -4.70
C GLN A 152 -16.86 -3.48 -4.08
N GLY A 153 -16.88 -4.79 -3.81
CA GLY A 153 -15.74 -5.50 -3.25
C GLY A 153 -14.66 -5.73 -4.31
N VAL A 154 -14.92 -6.65 -5.24
CA VAL A 154 -13.92 -7.13 -6.19
C VAL A 154 -13.64 -6.11 -7.30
N ILE A 155 -14.65 -5.69 -8.07
CA ILE A 155 -14.44 -4.85 -9.25
C ILE A 155 -13.90 -3.48 -8.83
N PHE A 156 -14.59 -2.78 -7.93
CA PHE A 156 -14.11 -1.49 -7.43
C PHE A 156 -12.78 -1.62 -6.68
N GLY A 157 -12.61 -2.64 -5.83
CA GLY A 157 -11.36 -2.85 -5.09
C GLY A 157 -10.17 -3.05 -6.04
N THR A 158 -10.28 -3.94 -7.02
CA THR A 158 -9.21 -4.16 -8.01
C THR A 158 -8.95 -2.92 -8.86
N GLY A 159 -9.96 -2.21 -9.34
CA GLY A 159 -9.75 -0.96 -10.09
C GLY A 159 -9.04 0.11 -9.26
N SER A 160 -9.50 0.30 -8.01
CA SER A 160 -8.95 1.25 -7.06
C SER A 160 -7.50 0.91 -6.68
N SER A 161 -7.18 -0.37 -6.54
CA SER A 161 -5.82 -0.84 -6.23
C SER A 161 -4.76 -0.41 -7.25
N ILE A 162 -5.13 -0.42 -8.53
CA ILE A 162 -4.25 -0.02 -9.63
C ILE A 162 -3.94 1.48 -9.52
N VAL A 163 -4.98 2.28 -9.29
CA VAL A 163 -4.88 3.74 -9.11
C VAL A 163 -4.05 4.08 -7.88
N VAL A 164 -4.26 3.38 -6.76
CA VAL A 164 -3.49 3.54 -5.50
C VAL A 164 -2.02 3.23 -5.71
N ASN A 165 -1.71 2.08 -6.33
CA ASN A 165 -0.33 1.65 -6.52
C ASN A 165 0.47 2.64 -7.39
N ILE A 166 -0.15 3.11 -8.49
CA ILE A 166 0.45 4.13 -9.36
C ILE A 166 0.65 5.44 -8.58
N SER A 167 -0.37 5.86 -7.84
CA SER A 167 -0.34 7.15 -7.13
C SER A 167 0.70 7.17 -6.01
N LEU A 168 1.08 6.03 -5.43
CA LEU A 168 2.17 5.97 -4.46
C LEU A 168 3.55 5.81 -5.14
N SER A 169 3.62 5.04 -6.22
CA SER A 169 4.89 4.71 -6.87
C SER A 169 5.44 5.86 -7.73
N VAL A 170 4.58 6.61 -8.44
CA VAL A 170 5.03 7.68 -9.35
C VAL A 170 5.71 8.84 -8.60
N PRO A 171 5.13 9.42 -7.52
CA PRO A 171 5.81 10.45 -6.73
C PRO A 171 7.13 9.96 -6.13
N ALA A 172 7.22 8.69 -5.72
CA ALA A 172 8.46 8.11 -5.20
C ALA A 172 9.61 8.13 -6.23
N LEU A 173 9.28 8.04 -7.53
CA LEU A 173 10.22 8.13 -8.63
C LEU A 173 10.56 9.58 -9.01
N TRP A 174 9.60 10.51 -8.87
CA TRP A 174 9.80 11.92 -9.22
C TRP A 174 10.60 12.71 -8.18
N PHE A 175 10.51 12.33 -6.90
CA PHE A 175 11.19 13.00 -5.81
C PHE A 175 12.41 12.22 -5.30
N GLU A 176 13.51 12.93 -5.05
CA GLU A 176 14.73 12.36 -4.45
C GLU A 176 15.07 13.08 -3.15
N ARG A 177 15.26 14.41 -3.18
CA ARG A 177 15.61 15.21 -2.00
C ARG A 177 14.45 15.32 -1.02
N HIS A 178 13.22 15.44 -1.54
CA HIS A 178 11.98 15.63 -0.77
C HIS A 178 11.05 14.41 -0.83
N ARG A 179 11.59 13.22 -1.16
CA ARG A 179 10.82 11.98 -1.34
C ARG A 179 9.89 11.67 -0.16
N GLY A 180 10.40 11.77 1.07
CA GLY A 180 9.61 11.50 2.27
C GLY A 180 8.43 12.44 2.45
N LEU A 181 8.61 13.74 2.17
CA LEU A 181 7.54 14.73 2.23
C LEU A 181 6.48 14.45 1.15
N ALA A 182 6.91 14.20 -0.10
CA ALA A 182 5.98 13.95 -1.20
C ALA A 182 5.12 12.70 -0.96
N ILE A 183 5.73 11.59 -0.55
CA ILE A 183 4.99 10.36 -0.22
C ILE A 183 4.12 10.56 1.02
N GLY A 184 4.60 11.29 2.03
CA GLY A 184 3.81 11.64 3.21
C GLY A 184 2.55 12.43 2.86
N VAL A 185 2.67 13.44 1.98
CA VAL A 185 1.53 14.22 1.46
C VAL A 185 0.55 13.31 0.76
N VAL A 186 1.00 12.52 -0.21
CA VAL A 186 0.13 11.60 -0.95
C VAL A 186 -0.56 10.60 -0.02
N ALA A 187 0.16 9.98 0.91
CA ALA A 187 -0.38 9.01 1.86
C ALA A 187 -1.37 9.61 2.88
N SER A 188 -1.22 10.90 3.21
CA SER A 188 -2.17 11.63 4.07
C SER A 188 -3.55 11.78 3.42
N GLY A 189 -3.61 11.74 2.09
CA GLY A 189 -4.85 11.83 1.33
C GLY A 189 -5.90 10.81 1.78
N GLY A 190 -5.49 9.62 2.24
CA GLY A 190 -6.45 8.61 2.69
C GLY A 190 -7.23 9.01 3.95
N GLY A 191 -6.61 9.77 4.86
CA GLY A 191 -7.30 10.30 6.04
C GLY A 191 -8.17 11.52 5.70
N PHE A 192 -7.66 12.44 4.87
CA PHE A 192 -8.45 13.58 4.37
C PHE A 192 -9.65 13.12 3.54
N GLY A 193 -9.50 12.06 2.74
CA GLY A 193 -10.58 11.50 1.94
C GLY A 193 -11.75 11.03 2.77
N ALA A 194 -11.51 10.46 3.95
CA ALA A 194 -12.58 10.09 4.87
C ALA A 194 -13.36 11.33 5.35
N LEU A 195 -12.67 12.43 5.68
CA LEU A 195 -13.31 13.66 6.16
C LEU A 195 -14.25 14.31 5.13
N PHE A 196 -13.92 14.23 3.84
CA PHE A 196 -14.78 14.80 2.79
C PHE A 196 -15.84 13.81 2.31
N LEU A 197 -15.49 12.54 2.07
CA LEU A 197 -16.40 11.57 1.47
C LEU A 197 -17.42 11.00 2.47
N VAL A 198 -17.04 10.75 3.73
CA VAL A 198 -17.95 10.17 4.73
C VAL A 198 -19.18 11.06 4.97
N PRO A 199 -19.06 12.38 5.24
CA PRO A 199 -20.22 13.24 5.41
C PRO A 199 -21.02 13.40 4.13
N THR A 200 -20.35 13.56 2.99
CA THR A 200 -21.00 13.71 1.68
C THR A 200 -21.89 12.50 1.36
N ILE A 201 -21.34 11.29 1.48
CA ILE A 201 -22.08 10.04 1.26
C ILE A 201 -23.22 9.90 2.27
N THR A 202 -23.00 10.23 3.54
CA THR A 202 -24.04 10.17 4.58
C THR A 202 -25.23 11.07 4.22
N GLN A 203 -24.98 12.29 3.76
CA GLN A 203 -26.05 13.23 3.37
C GLN A 203 -26.77 12.77 2.10
N VAL A 204 -26.04 12.28 1.09
CA VAL A 204 -26.66 11.75 -0.13
C VAL A 204 -27.53 10.52 0.17
N ILE A 205 -27.08 9.61 1.04
CA ILE A 205 -27.88 8.45 1.48
C ILE A 205 -29.16 8.92 2.18
N LYS A 206 -29.10 9.95 3.04
CA LYS A 206 -30.28 10.46 3.75
C LYS A 206 -31.34 11.05 2.82
N HIS A 207 -30.94 11.76 1.76
CA HIS A 207 -31.87 12.48 0.88
C HIS A 207 -32.27 11.71 -0.38
N ALA A 208 -31.35 10.97 -0.99
CA ALA A 208 -31.54 10.34 -2.30
C ALA A 208 -31.37 8.81 -2.27
N GLY A 209 -31.04 8.23 -1.11
CA GLY A 209 -30.84 6.79 -0.94
C GLY A 209 -29.48 6.28 -1.44
N ILE A 210 -29.27 4.97 -1.28
CA ILE A 210 -27.97 4.34 -1.52
C ILE A 210 -27.55 4.29 -3.00
N SER A 211 -28.50 4.08 -3.91
CA SER A 211 -28.20 4.00 -5.34
C SER A 211 -27.65 5.33 -5.86
N TRP A 212 -28.20 6.47 -5.41
CA TRP A 212 -27.67 7.78 -5.74
C TRP A 212 -26.32 8.05 -5.07
N ALA A 213 -26.09 7.55 -3.85
CA ALA A 213 -24.78 7.64 -3.22
C ALA A 213 -23.68 6.95 -4.07
N PHE A 214 -23.97 5.76 -4.62
CA PHE A 214 -23.06 5.09 -5.55
C PHE A 214 -22.86 5.85 -6.86
N ARG A 215 -23.91 6.44 -7.43
CA ARG A 215 -23.80 7.23 -8.67
C ARG A 215 -23.01 8.51 -8.49
N VAL A 216 -23.21 9.23 -7.38
CA VAL A 216 -22.43 10.43 -7.04
C VAL A 216 -20.98 10.03 -6.82
N LEU A 217 -20.72 8.97 -6.05
CA LEU A 217 -19.35 8.49 -5.82
C LEU A 217 -18.69 8.05 -7.13
N CYS A 218 -19.41 7.35 -8.00
CA CYS A 218 -18.96 6.96 -9.33
C CYS A 218 -18.56 8.18 -10.18
N ALA A 219 -19.42 9.21 -10.25
CA ALA A 219 -19.16 10.42 -11.03
C ALA A 219 -17.95 11.20 -10.49
N VAL A 220 -17.89 11.42 -9.17
CA VAL A 220 -16.75 12.11 -8.52
C VAL A 220 -15.47 11.32 -8.70
N TYR A 221 -15.52 10.00 -8.50
CA TYR A 221 -14.36 9.13 -8.68
C TYR A 221 -13.85 9.20 -10.11
N PHE A 222 -14.74 9.02 -11.09
CA PHE A 222 -14.39 9.06 -12.51
C PHE A 222 -13.75 10.40 -12.91
N VAL A 223 -14.42 11.53 -12.65
CA VAL A 223 -13.95 12.84 -13.12
C VAL A 223 -12.58 13.18 -12.55
N VAL A 224 -12.42 13.05 -11.23
CA VAL A 224 -11.18 13.46 -10.57
C VAL A 224 -10.03 12.50 -10.89
N THR A 225 -10.27 11.18 -10.83
CA THR A 225 -9.20 10.21 -11.14
C THR A 225 -8.85 10.14 -12.62
N LEU A 226 -9.80 10.45 -13.52
CA LEU A 226 -9.53 10.65 -14.95
C LEU A 226 -8.60 11.83 -15.16
N VAL A 227 -8.94 13.01 -14.62
CA VAL A 227 -8.10 14.22 -14.74
C VAL A 227 -6.72 13.97 -14.13
N CYS A 228 -6.65 13.43 -12.92
CA CYS A 228 -5.38 13.12 -12.27
C CYS A 228 -4.57 12.08 -13.05
N GLY A 229 -5.21 11.04 -13.57
CA GLY A 229 -4.60 10.01 -14.41
C GLY A 229 -4.02 10.57 -15.70
N LEU A 230 -4.67 11.57 -16.31
CA LEU A 230 -4.16 12.25 -17.51
C LEU A 230 -2.93 13.11 -17.23
N LEU A 231 -2.79 13.63 -16.02
CA LEU A 231 -1.64 14.45 -15.58
C LEU A 231 -0.40 13.61 -15.25
N LEU A 232 -0.56 12.32 -14.93
CA LEU A 232 0.54 11.42 -14.60
C LEU A 232 1.48 11.22 -15.80
N LYS A 233 2.78 11.45 -15.57
CA LYS A 233 3.84 11.24 -16.57
C LYS A 233 5.00 10.42 -15.98
N PRO A 234 5.64 9.54 -16.76
CA PRO A 234 6.87 8.88 -16.34
C PRO A 234 8.03 9.89 -16.26
N ARG A 235 8.92 9.74 -15.27
CA ARG A 235 10.14 10.57 -15.14
C ARG A 235 11.29 10.07 -16.01
N LYS A 236 11.50 8.75 -16.05
CA LYS A 236 12.48 8.08 -16.92
C LYS A 236 11.74 7.06 -17.77
N ILE A 237 12.20 6.83 -19.00
CA ILE A 237 11.81 5.65 -19.77
C ILE A 237 12.47 4.47 -19.07
N VAL A 238 11.79 3.92 -18.06
CA VAL A 238 12.26 2.68 -17.44
C VAL A 238 12.02 1.61 -18.48
N ILE A 239 13.09 1.10 -19.10
CA ILE A 239 13.05 -0.14 -19.86
C ILE A 239 12.80 -1.24 -18.83
N VAL A 240 11.52 -1.44 -18.49
CA VAL A 240 11.18 -2.43 -17.46
C VAL A 240 11.49 -3.80 -18.05
N GLN A 241 12.58 -4.42 -17.57
CA GLN A 241 13.00 -5.73 -18.04
C GLN A 241 11.81 -6.71 -17.98
N LYS A 242 11.63 -7.54 -19.02
CA LYS A 242 10.44 -8.38 -19.27
C LYS A 242 10.04 -9.37 -18.15
N LYS A 243 10.82 -9.52 -17.07
CA LYS A 243 10.57 -10.49 -15.99
C LYS A 243 9.55 -9.94 -14.99
N SER A 244 8.32 -10.47 -15.01
CA SER A 244 7.17 -9.96 -14.26
C SER A 244 7.23 -10.17 -12.74
N LEU A 245 8.04 -11.12 -12.26
CA LEU A 245 8.25 -11.38 -10.84
C LEU A 245 9.68 -11.82 -10.62
N ASP A 246 10.49 -10.93 -10.04
CA ASP A 246 11.84 -11.30 -9.62
C ASP A 246 11.76 -12.11 -8.33
N LYS A 247 11.51 -13.43 -8.49
CA LYS A 247 11.42 -14.40 -7.38
C LYS A 247 12.65 -14.29 -6.47
N GLU A 248 13.83 -14.08 -7.04
CA GLU A 248 15.06 -13.92 -6.28
C GLU A 248 14.98 -12.75 -5.31
N THR A 249 14.44 -11.61 -5.74
CA THR A 249 14.25 -10.45 -4.86
C THR A 249 13.16 -10.71 -3.82
N ILE A 250 12.06 -11.37 -4.18
CA ILE A 250 10.93 -11.63 -3.25
C ILE A 250 11.32 -12.60 -2.14
N PHE A 251 12.07 -13.66 -2.47
CA PHE A 251 12.46 -14.70 -1.51
C PHE A 251 13.73 -14.38 -0.71
N LYS A 252 14.29 -13.17 -0.85
CA LYS A 252 15.36 -12.72 0.06
C LYS A 252 14.85 -12.66 1.50
N PRO A 253 15.66 -13.05 2.50
CA PRO A 253 15.27 -13.00 3.91
C PRO A 253 14.72 -11.64 4.34
N THR A 254 15.37 -10.55 3.92
CA THR A 254 14.92 -9.18 4.19
C THR A 254 13.53 -8.90 3.61
N SER A 255 13.29 -9.29 2.36
CA SER A 255 12.00 -9.11 1.69
C SER A 255 10.90 -9.89 2.41
N LEU A 256 11.15 -11.15 2.73
CA LEU A 256 10.20 -12.00 3.45
C LEU A 256 9.86 -11.41 4.83
N LEU A 257 10.84 -10.86 5.55
CA LEU A 257 10.59 -10.20 6.83
C LEU A 257 9.73 -8.94 6.65
N LEU A 258 9.98 -8.11 5.65
CA LEU A 258 9.16 -6.93 5.34
C LEU A 258 7.71 -7.31 4.98
N LEU A 259 7.55 -8.37 4.19
CA LEU A 259 6.23 -8.92 3.83
C LEU A 259 5.50 -9.44 5.08
N LEU A 260 6.20 -10.19 5.93
CA LEU A 260 5.65 -10.71 7.18
C LEU A 260 5.26 -9.60 8.16
N SER A 261 6.07 -8.54 8.26
CA SER A 261 5.75 -7.38 9.08
C SER A 261 4.49 -6.66 8.58
N GLY A 262 4.35 -6.50 7.26
CA GLY A 262 3.15 -5.93 6.64
C GLY A 262 1.91 -6.79 6.87
N PHE A 263 2.05 -8.11 6.74
CA PHE A 263 0.98 -9.09 7.00
C PHE A 263 0.41 -8.94 8.41
N PHE A 264 1.26 -9.01 9.43
CA PHE A 264 0.82 -8.90 10.82
C PHE A 264 0.35 -7.49 11.18
N MET A 265 0.97 -6.45 10.62
CA MET A 265 0.49 -5.09 10.87
C MET A 265 -0.95 -4.91 10.38
N GLU A 266 -1.27 -5.32 9.16
CA GLU A 266 -2.66 -5.21 8.66
C GLU A 266 -3.64 -6.05 9.47
N ALA A 267 -3.23 -7.26 9.88
CA ALA A 267 -4.06 -8.10 10.74
C ALA A 267 -4.39 -7.38 12.06
N GLY A 268 -3.40 -6.72 12.66
CA GLY A 268 -3.57 -5.94 13.89
C GLY A 268 -4.36 -4.66 13.68
N TYR A 269 -4.14 -3.95 12.56
CA TYR A 269 -4.77 -2.67 12.23
C TYR A 269 -6.29 -2.76 12.07
N ASN A 270 -6.78 -3.89 11.52
CA ASN A 270 -8.22 -4.10 11.34
C ASN A 270 -9.00 -4.15 12.66
N VAL A 271 -8.39 -4.62 13.76
CA VAL A 271 -9.08 -4.77 15.06
C VAL A 271 -9.57 -3.43 15.63
N PRO A 272 -8.73 -2.43 15.91
CA PRO A 272 -9.20 -1.15 16.44
C PRO A 272 -10.06 -0.41 15.42
N LEU A 273 -9.82 -0.56 14.11
CA LEU A 273 -10.64 0.08 13.09
C LEU A 273 -12.09 -0.40 13.12
N LEU A 274 -12.31 -1.71 13.26
CA LEU A 274 -13.64 -2.32 13.19
C LEU A 274 -14.38 -2.32 14.53
N TYR A 275 -13.68 -2.58 15.64
CA TYR A 275 -14.33 -2.90 16.91
C TYR A 275 -14.26 -1.80 17.97
N PHE A 276 -13.31 -0.86 17.84
CA PHE A 276 -13.19 0.21 18.83
C PHE A 276 -14.45 1.11 18.91
N PRO A 277 -15.05 1.56 17.80
CA PRO A 277 -16.28 2.37 17.86
C PRO A 277 -17.43 1.64 18.57
N SER A 278 -17.57 0.33 18.35
CA SER A 278 -18.57 -0.49 19.04
C SER A 278 -18.29 -0.57 20.54
N SER A 279 -17.03 -0.71 20.95
CA SER A 279 -16.66 -0.74 22.37
C SER A 279 -16.99 0.57 23.12
N LEU A 280 -16.97 1.72 22.43
CA LEU A 280 -17.42 3.00 23.00
C LEU A 280 -18.93 3.04 23.22
N VAL A 281 -19.70 2.48 22.29
CA VAL A 281 -21.16 2.39 22.40
C VAL A 281 -21.55 1.48 23.57
N ASP A 282 -20.84 0.35 23.73
CA ASP A 282 -21.07 -0.58 24.84
C ASP A 282 -20.68 0.01 26.22
N LEU A 283 -19.80 1.03 26.24
CA LEU A 283 -19.52 1.86 27.42
C LEU A 283 -20.57 2.96 27.68
N GLY A 284 -21.69 2.96 26.94
CA GLY A 284 -22.79 3.90 27.11
C GLY A 284 -22.61 5.25 26.39
N LYS A 285 -21.66 5.36 25.45
CA LYS A 285 -21.56 6.56 24.58
C LYS A 285 -22.52 6.50 23.41
N SER A 286 -22.91 7.67 22.92
CA SER A 286 -23.79 7.76 21.76
C SER A 286 -23.10 7.24 20.50
N LYS A 287 -23.88 6.67 19.56
CA LYS A 287 -23.37 6.24 18.24
C LYS A 287 -22.77 7.40 17.44
N GLU A 288 -23.31 8.60 17.63
CA GLU A 288 -22.78 9.83 17.06
C GLU A 288 -21.39 10.14 17.60
N PHE A 289 -21.18 10.04 18.92
CA PHE A 289 -19.87 10.23 19.54
C PHE A 289 -18.84 9.23 18.98
N ALA A 290 -19.18 7.94 18.87
CA ALA A 290 -18.30 6.93 18.30
C ALA A 290 -17.94 7.20 16.82
N THR A 291 -18.90 7.71 16.04
CA THR A 291 -18.69 8.09 14.63
C THR A 291 -17.79 9.32 14.51
N ASN A 292 -17.98 10.32 15.36
CA ASN A 292 -17.13 11.51 15.42
C ASN A 292 -15.69 11.18 15.80
N MET A 293 -15.50 10.18 16.67
CA MET A 293 -14.16 9.68 16.98
C MET A 293 -13.46 9.10 15.74
N ILE A 294 -14.14 8.28 14.92
CA ILE A 294 -13.56 7.75 13.68
C ILE A 294 -13.07 8.89 12.76
N MET A 295 -13.83 9.97 12.63
CA MET A 295 -13.41 11.14 11.85
C MET A 295 -12.15 11.79 12.43
N GLY A 296 -12.09 11.94 13.76
CA GLY A 296 -10.89 12.41 14.46
C GLY A 296 -9.67 11.51 14.24
N PHE A 297 -9.87 10.19 14.26
CA PHE A 297 -8.82 9.21 13.97
C PHE A 297 -8.27 9.36 12.56
N CYS A 298 -9.13 9.49 11.55
CA CYS A 298 -8.70 9.69 10.18
C CYS A 298 -7.92 11.01 10.00
N PHE A 299 -8.36 12.09 10.66
CA PHE A 299 -7.67 13.38 10.63
C PHE A 299 -6.27 13.32 11.25
N ILE A 300 -6.17 12.79 12.47
CA ILE A 300 -4.90 12.66 13.19
C ILE A 300 -3.96 11.72 12.41
N SER A 301 -4.49 10.64 11.84
CA SER A 301 -3.71 9.72 11.00
C SER A 301 -3.20 10.39 9.71
N ALA A 302 -3.97 11.30 9.11
CA ALA A 302 -3.48 12.08 7.98
C ALA A 302 -2.28 12.94 8.38
N ILE A 303 -2.39 13.66 9.50
CA ILE A 303 -1.32 14.53 10.02
C ILE A 303 -0.09 13.71 10.41
N SER A 304 -0.28 12.54 11.05
CA SER A 304 0.84 11.70 11.46
C SER A 304 1.62 11.15 10.26
N ARG A 305 0.95 10.77 9.17
CA ARG A 305 1.60 10.35 7.91
C ARG A 305 2.43 11.46 7.27
N LEU A 306 1.95 12.70 7.31
CA LEU A 306 2.74 13.87 6.89
C LEU A 306 4.00 14.01 7.74
N ALA A 307 3.83 13.97 9.07
CA ALA A 307 4.93 14.11 10.01
C ALA A 307 5.96 12.98 9.85
N PHE A 308 5.53 11.73 9.76
CA PHE A 308 6.41 10.58 9.54
C PHE A 308 7.14 10.67 8.20
N GLY A 309 6.45 11.04 7.13
CA GLY A 309 7.08 11.29 5.83
C GLY A 309 8.20 12.33 5.93
N TYR A 310 7.95 13.46 6.59
CA TYR A 310 8.94 14.52 6.80
C TYR A 310 10.12 14.08 7.68
N PHE A 311 9.85 13.48 8.85
CA PHE A 311 10.88 13.07 9.81
C PHE A 311 11.62 11.79 9.41
N SER A 312 11.11 11.02 8.45
CA SER A 312 11.73 9.78 7.97
C SER A 312 13.17 9.97 7.49
N LYS A 313 13.52 11.15 6.97
CA LYS A 313 14.88 11.48 6.52
C LYS A 313 15.88 11.64 7.67
N LYS A 314 15.44 12.17 8.82
CA LYS A 314 16.31 12.42 9.99
C LYS A 314 16.34 11.23 10.94
N ILE A 315 15.18 10.67 11.27
CA ILE A 315 15.04 9.59 12.26
C ILE A 315 15.25 8.22 11.62
N GLY A 316 14.96 8.10 10.31
CA GLY A 316 14.97 6.84 9.57
C GLY A 316 13.60 6.18 9.56
N ALA A 317 13.11 5.81 8.37
CA ALA A 317 11.79 5.20 8.18
C ALA A 317 11.61 3.88 8.97
N PHE A 318 12.63 3.04 9.05
CA PHE A 318 12.59 1.82 9.88
C PHE A 318 12.39 2.11 11.37
N ASN A 319 13.09 3.11 11.91
CA ASN A 319 13.04 3.44 13.33
C ASN A 319 11.66 3.95 13.72
N ILE A 320 11.09 4.84 12.90
CA ILE A 320 9.74 5.37 13.12
C ILE A 320 8.72 4.22 13.09
N THR A 321 8.77 3.32 12.09
CA THR A 321 7.84 2.18 11.99
C THR A 321 7.94 1.22 13.18
N ILE A 322 9.16 0.85 13.61
CA ILE A 322 9.36 -0.04 14.77
C ILE A 322 8.75 0.58 16.03
N VAL A 323 9.10 1.84 16.33
CA VAL A 323 8.59 2.55 17.52
C VAL A 323 7.07 2.67 17.46
N SER A 324 6.52 3.00 16.29
CA SER A 324 5.07 3.13 16.10
C SER A 324 4.32 1.83 16.36
N HIS A 325 4.85 0.69 15.87
CA HIS A 325 4.23 -0.61 16.08
C HIS A 325 4.34 -1.08 17.54
N LEU A 326 5.48 -0.83 18.20
CA LEU A 326 5.64 -1.09 19.64
C LEU A 326 4.67 -0.27 20.48
N ILE A 327 4.58 1.04 20.24
CA ILE A 327 3.65 1.93 20.94
C ILE A 327 2.21 1.45 20.73
N THR A 328 1.83 1.12 19.49
CA THR A 328 0.47 0.66 19.18
C THR A 328 0.14 -0.64 19.91
N GLY A 329 1.02 -1.65 19.86
CA GLY A 329 0.82 -2.92 20.55
C GLY A 329 0.75 -2.78 22.07
N ILE A 330 1.68 -2.02 22.66
CA ILE A 330 1.71 -1.78 24.11
C ILE A 330 0.49 -0.98 24.56
N ALA A 331 0.13 0.09 23.86
CA ALA A 331 -1.05 0.91 24.20
C ALA A 331 -2.35 0.11 24.09
N THR A 332 -2.45 -0.80 23.12
CA THR A 332 -3.60 -1.70 22.97
C THR A 332 -3.77 -2.58 24.20
N LEU A 333 -2.68 -3.12 24.75
CA LEU A 333 -2.71 -3.94 25.98
C LEU A 333 -2.87 -3.10 27.26
N SER A 334 -2.14 -2.00 27.39
CA SER A 334 -2.11 -1.24 28.64
C SER A 334 -3.34 -0.37 28.82
N MET A 335 -3.94 0.12 27.73
CA MET A 335 -5.03 1.09 27.79
C MET A 335 -6.37 0.49 27.38
N TRP A 336 -6.47 -0.16 26.21
CA TRP A 336 -7.75 -0.68 25.72
C TRP A 336 -8.17 -1.98 26.43
N PHE A 337 -7.22 -2.91 26.62
CA PHE A 337 -7.50 -4.19 27.30
C PHE A 337 -7.71 -4.01 28.82
N SER A 338 -6.80 -3.30 29.51
CA SER A 338 -6.80 -3.22 30.98
C SER A 338 -7.81 -2.24 31.59
N SER A 339 -8.27 -1.24 30.84
CA SER A 339 -9.18 -0.21 31.37
C SER A 339 -10.59 -0.32 30.78
N LYS A 340 -11.56 0.21 31.53
CA LYS A 340 -12.92 0.51 31.04
C LYS A 340 -13.29 1.97 31.23
N SER A 341 -12.30 2.82 31.53
CA SER A 341 -12.48 4.26 31.65
C SER A 341 -12.52 4.91 30.28
N VAL A 342 -13.56 5.72 30.03
CA VAL A 342 -13.71 6.50 28.79
C VAL A 342 -12.49 7.38 28.54
N THR A 343 -11.94 8.01 29.58
CA THR A 343 -10.76 8.88 29.46
C THR A 343 -9.55 8.10 28.93
N VAL A 344 -9.36 6.87 29.42
CA VAL A 344 -8.26 5.99 28.96
C VAL A 344 -8.50 5.54 27.52
N TYR A 345 -9.76 5.27 27.13
CA TYR A 345 -10.12 4.91 25.75
C TYR A 345 -9.86 6.08 24.80
N LEU A 346 -10.16 7.31 25.19
CA LEU A 346 -9.87 8.50 24.38
C LEU A 346 -8.37 8.73 24.21
N ALA A 347 -7.60 8.62 25.29
CA ALA A 347 -6.14 8.72 25.22
C ALA A 347 -5.53 7.62 24.35
N TYR A 348 -6.02 6.38 24.48
CA TYR A 348 -5.64 5.27 23.62
C TYR A 348 -5.95 5.57 22.15
N TYR A 349 -7.18 6.01 21.86
CA TYR A 349 -7.62 6.25 20.50
C TYR A 349 -6.81 7.35 19.82
N PHE A 350 -6.54 8.44 20.54
CA PHE A 350 -5.63 9.49 20.08
C PHE A 350 -4.24 8.93 19.76
N LEU A 351 -3.67 8.13 20.66
CA LEU A 351 -2.33 7.58 20.49
C LEU A 351 -2.25 6.64 19.27
N ILE A 352 -3.19 5.70 19.14
CA ILE A 352 -3.19 4.80 17.97
C ILE A 352 -3.48 5.55 16.67
N SER A 353 -4.25 6.64 16.69
CA SER A 353 -4.50 7.45 15.48
C SER A 353 -3.19 7.98 14.89
N ILE A 354 -2.20 8.27 15.73
CA ILE A 354 -0.87 8.72 15.31
C ILE A 354 -0.06 7.54 14.77
N PHE A 355 0.03 6.44 15.52
CA PHE A 355 1.06 5.43 15.30
C PHE A 355 0.61 4.18 14.52
N CYS A 356 -0.68 3.84 14.47
CA CYS A 356 -1.13 2.53 13.96
C CYS A 356 -0.88 2.30 12.46
N ALA A 357 -0.88 3.37 11.66
CA ALA A 357 -0.82 3.31 10.20
C ALA A 357 0.52 3.79 9.61
N SER A 358 1.61 3.74 10.40
CA SER A 358 2.92 4.24 9.98
C SER A 358 3.44 3.55 8.72
N TYR A 359 3.31 2.22 8.62
CA TYR A 359 3.86 1.46 7.50
C TYR A 359 3.17 1.73 6.16
N LEU A 360 1.87 2.09 6.15
CA LEU A 360 1.18 2.47 4.92
C LEU A 360 1.84 3.66 4.19
N SER A 361 2.47 4.56 4.95
CA SER A 361 3.21 5.71 4.43
C SER A 361 4.72 5.47 4.31
N LEU A 362 5.31 4.78 5.29
CA LEU A 362 6.76 4.57 5.37
C LEU A 362 7.25 3.33 4.61
N GLY A 363 6.37 2.37 4.32
CA GLY A 363 6.69 1.14 3.58
C GLY A 363 7.28 1.41 2.20
N PRO A 364 6.62 2.22 1.35
CA PRO A 364 7.19 2.63 0.06
C PRO A 364 8.54 3.34 0.18
N ILE A 365 8.75 4.12 1.26
CA ILE A 365 10.03 4.79 1.53
C ILE A 365 11.11 3.77 1.91
N ILE A 366 10.79 2.81 2.78
CA ILE A 366 11.69 1.70 3.17
C ILE A 366 12.12 0.91 1.93
N ILE A 367 11.16 0.53 1.09
CA ILE A 367 11.40 -0.23 -0.13
C ILE A 367 12.23 0.59 -1.11
N ALA A 368 11.90 1.86 -1.34
CA ALA A 368 12.63 2.73 -2.26
C ALA A 368 14.07 3.05 -1.81
N ASN A 369 14.37 2.99 -0.52
CA ASN A 369 15.72 3.23 0.00
C ASN A 369 16.61 1.98 -0.04
N TYR A 370 16.02 0.78 -0.05
CA TYR A 370 16.77 -0.47 -0.01
C TYR A 370 16.88 -1.18 -1.36
N TYR A 371 15.85 -1.11 -2.21
CA TYR A 371 15.85 -1.74 -3.54
C TYR A 371 16.20 -0.76 -4.66
N PRO A 372 16.82 -1.24 -5.76
CA PRO A 372 16.97 -0.47 -6.99
C PRO A 372 15.60 0.01 -7.51
N GLN A 373 15.55 1.20 -8.12
CA GLN A 373 14.31 1.84 -8.57
C GLN A 373 13.41 0.92 -9.43
N GLU A 374 14.02 0.09 -10.27
CA GLU A 374 13.36 -0.88 -11.15
C GLU A 374 12.53 -1.93 -10.38
N LYS A 375 12.92 -2.24 -9.13
CA LYS A 375 12.29 -3.28 -8.31
C LYS A 375 11.31 -2.72 -7.28
N VAL A 376 11.28 -1.39 -7.10
CA VAL A 376 10.44 -0.73 -6.08
C VAL A 376 8.95 -0.97 -6.33
N SER A 377 8.49 -0.81 -7.57
CA SER A 377 7.08 -1.01 -7.95
C SER A 377 6.63 -2.45 -7.66
N VAL A 378 7.41 -3.44 -8.10
CA VAL A 378 7.14 -4.87 -7.85
C VAL A 378 7.09 -5.16 -6.36
N MET A 379 8.08 -4.69 -5.59
CA MET A 379 8.15 -4.97 -4.16
C MET A 379 7.01 -4.30 -3.38
N ASN A 380 6.63 -3.07 -3.73
CA ASN A 380 5.43 -2.42 -3.21
C ASN A 380 4.17 -3.23 -3.55
N GLY A 381 4.02 -3.66 -4.80
CA GLY A 381 2.89 -4.48 -5.25
C GLY A 381 2.75 -5.80 -4.47
N VAL A 382 3.85 -6.53 -4.27
CA VAL A 382 3.86 -7.77 -3.46
C VAL A 382 3.59 -7.47 -1.98
N THR A 383 4.08 -6.35 -1.45
CA THR A 383 3.80 -5.93 -0.07
C THR A 383 2.31 -5.67 0.16
N TYR A 384 1.69 -4.90 -0.72
CA TYR A 384 0.24 -4.64 -0.67
C TYR A 384 -0.60 -5.90 -0.95
N LEU A 385 -0.10 -6.84 -1.78
CA LEU A 385 -0.68 -8.18 -1.93
C LEU A 385 -0.78 -8.92 -0.62
N ILE A 386 0.34 -9.06 0.08
CA ILE A 386 0.39 -9.76 1.36
C ILE A 386 -0.48 -9.06 2.42
N MET A 387 -0.47 -7.72 2.43
CA MET A 387 -1.34 -6.90 3.28
C MET A 387 -2.83 -7.13 2.97
N GLY A 388 -3.23 -7.20 1.70
CA GLY A 388 -4.60 -7.49 1.30
C GLY A 388 -5.05 -8.91 1.67
N LEU A 389 -4.17 -9.91 1.48
CA LEU A 389 -4.43 -11.29 1.92
C LEU A 389 -4.61 -11.37 3.44
N SER A 390 -3.84 -10.58 4.20
CA SER A 390 -4.01 -10.47 5.66
C SER A 390 -5.43 -10.06 6.04
N VAL A 391 -5.97 -9.02 5.38
CA VAL A 391 -7.33 -8.55 5.66
C VAL A 391 -8.38 -9.62 5.33
N LEU A 392 -8.23 -10.31 4.20
CA LEU A 392 -9.14 -11.37 3.77
C LEU A 392 -9.17 -12.56 4.74
N ILE A 393 -8.05 -12.87 5.38
CA ILE A 393 -7.94 -13.96 6.35
C ILE A 393 -8.44 -13.50 7.73
N PHE A 394 -7.96 -12.35 8.22
CA PHE A 394 -8.15 -11.96 9.61
C PHE A 394 -9.43 -11.17 9.89
N SER A 395 -10.02 -10.48 8.92
CA SER A 395 -11.31 -9.80 9.16
C SER A 395 -12.43 -10.80 9.49
N PRO A 396 -12.61 -11.89 8.71
CA PRO A 396 -13.57 -12.93 9.07
C PRO A 396 -13.17 -13.69 10.34
N ALA A 397 -11.87 -13.97 10.52
CA ALA A 397 -11.38 -14.71 11.69
C ALA A 397 -11.62 -13.94 13.01
N THR A 398 -11.31 -12.63 13.05
CA THR A 398 -11.58 -11.78 14.22
C THR A 398 -13.09 -11.62 14.47
N GLY A 399 -13.90 -11.56 13.40
CA GLY A 399 -15.36 -11.63 13.50
C GLY A 399 -15.86 -12.91 14.15
N ALA A 400 -15.35 -14.06 13.73
CA ALA A 400 -15.71 -15.36 14.30
C ALA A 400 -15.26 -15.52 15.75
N VAL A 401 -14.08 -15.01 16.11
CA VAL A 401 -13.59 -14.97 17.50
C VAL A 401 -14.52 -14.11 18.36
N PHE A 402 -14.87 -12.92 17.89
CA PHE A 402 -15.78 -12.02 18.59
C PHE A 402 -17.17 -12.63 18.77
N SER A 403 -17.70 -13.32 17.75
CA SER A 403 -19.05 -13.90 17.81
C SER A 403 -19.12 -15.18 18.64
N LYS A 404 -18.16 -16.11 18.49
CA LYS A 404 -18.18 -17.42 19.15
C LYS A 404 -17.59 -17.43 20.56
N ILE A 405 -16.51 -16.69 20.77
CA ILE A 405 -15.76 -16.69 22.05
C ILE A 405 -16.14 -15.44 22.85
N GLY A 406 -16.17 -14.28 22.21
CA GLY A 406 -16.52 -13.02 22.86
C GLY A 406 -18.02 -12.80 23.08
N HIS A 407 -18.88 -13.71 22.61
CA HIS A 407 -20.34 -13.58 22.67
C HIS A 407 -20.89 -12.22 22.20
N LYS A 408 -20.16 -11.54 21.29
CA LYS A 408 -20.44 -10.19 20.76
C LYS A 408 -20.44 -9.06 21.79
N THR A 409 -19.92 -9.28 23.00
CA THR A 409 -19.87 -8.29 24.08
C THR A 409 -18.48 -8.18 24.70
N ASP A 410 -17.71 -9.27 24.69
CA ASP A 410 -16.34 -9.29 25.16
C ASP A 410 -15.34 -9.08 24.00
N TYR A 411 -14.64 -7.95 24.08
CA TYR A 411 -13.61 -7.53 23.13
C TYR A 411 -12.22 -8.08 23.49
N SER A 412 -12.03 -8.68 24.67
CA SER A 412 -10.71 -9.02 25.22
C SER A 412 -9.86 -9.88 24.28
N GLN A 413 -10.48 -10.88 23.65
CA GLN A 413 -9.78 -11.81 22.75
C GLN A 413 -9.29 -11.13 21.47
N ILE A 414 -10.14 -10.30 20.85
CA ILE A 414 -9.76 -9.60 19.63
C ILE A 414 -8.74 -8.50 19.91
N ILE A 415 -8.83 -7.82 21.07
CA ILE A 415 -7.84 -6.83 21.51
C ILE A 415 -6.47 -7.50 21.68
N LEU A 416 -6.42 -8.67 22.32
CA LEU A 416 -5.19 -9.44 22.51
C LEU A 416 -4.57 -9.85 21.17
N ILE A 417 -5.38 -10.38 20.25
CA ILE A 417 -4.94 -10.74 18.89
C ILE A 417 -4.34 -9.51 18.18
N GLY A 418 -5.05 -8.38 18.20
CA GLY A 418 -4.61 -7.15 17.55
C GLY A 418 -3.28 -6.63 18.10
N ALA A 419 -3.13 -6.64 19.43
CA ALA A 419 -1.89 -6.22 20.09
C ALA A 419 -0.72 -7.14 19.76
N ILE A 420 -0.91 -8.46 19.86
CA ILE A 420 0.14 -9.45 19.56
C ILE A 420 0.61 -9.29 18.12
N PHE A 421 -0.29 -9.09 17.15
CA PHE A 421 0.09 -8.89 15.77
C PHE A 421 0.92 -7.62 15.54
N TYR A 422 0.60 -6.51 16.21
CA TYR A 422 1.47 -5.32 16.18
C TYR A 422 2.85 -5.57 16.80
N LEU A 423 2.92 -6.30 17.91
CA LEU A 423 4.20 -6.65 18.55
C LEU A 423 5.04 -7.60 17.67
N VAL A 424 4.43 -8.61 17.05
CA VAL A 424 5.09 -9.49 16.09
C VAL A 424 5.57 -8.71 14.87
N SER A 425 4.77 -7.77 14.38
CA SER A 425 5.18 -6.85 13.32
C SER A 425 6.40 -6.01 13.72
N ALA A 426 6.45 -5.49 14.95
CA ALA A 426 7.60 -4.76 15.46
C ALA A 426 8.86 -5.63 15.54
N VAL A 427 8.74 -6.85 16.08
CA VAL A 427 9.87 -7.81 16.18
C VAL A 427 10.40 -8.17 14.79
N THR A 428 9.53 -8.48 13.84
CA THR A 428 9.93 -8.79 12.46
C THR A 428 10.63 -7.61 11.78
N PHE A 429 10.21 -6.37 12.02
CA PHE A 429 10.93 -5.17 11.55
C PHE A 429 12.31 -5.00 12.21
N ILE A 430 12.43 -5.28 13.50
CA ILE A 430 13.71 -5.23 14.21
C ILE A 430 14.69 -6.24 13.58
N VAL A 431 14.23 -7.47 13.33
CA VAL A 431 15.04 -8.51 12.67
C VAL A 431 15.39 -8.08 11.24
N ALA A 432 14.44 -7.55 10.46
CA ALA A 432 14.70 -7.05 9.10
C ALA A 432 15.79 -5.97 9.09
N ARG A 433 15.73 -5.01 10.02
CA ARG A 433 16.73 -3.96 10.17
C ARG A 433 18.11 -4.52 10.49
N GLN A 434 18.20 -5.54 11.34
CA GLN A 434 19.48 -6.19 11.68
C GLN A 434 20.08 -6.91 10.47
N TYR A 435 19.27 -7.62 9.68
CA TYR A 435 19.72 -8.26 8.44
C TYR A 435 20.27 -7.24 7.43
N ILE A 436 19.53 -6.15 7.19
CA ILE A 436 19.98 -5.08 6.29
C ILE A 436 21.31 -4.48 6.76
N LYS A 437 21.46 -4.22 8.06
CA LYS A 437 22.71 -3.69 8.62
C LYS A 437 23.88 -4.66 8.43
N ARG A 438 23.64 -5.97 8.60
CA ARG A 438 24.66 -7.01 8.38
C ARG A 438 25.07 -7.07 6.90
N GLU A 439 24.13 -7.08 5.98
CA GLU A 439 24.41 -7.08 4.54
C GLU A 439 25.24 -5.86 4.10
N HIS A 440 24.93 -4.69 4.66
CA HIS A 440 25.69 -3.49 4.35
C HIS A 440 27.13 -3.59 4.87
N ASN A 441 27.32 -4.05 6.11
CA ASN A 441 28.65 -4.22 6.70
C ASN A 441 29.51 -5.23 5.92
N VAL A 442 28.92 -6.33 5.45
CA VAL A 442 29.64 -7.34 4.64
C VAL A 442 30.07 -6.75 3.30
N LYS A 443 29.23 -5.96 2.62
CA LYS A 443 29.60 -5.29 1.36
C LYS A 443 30.76 -4.29 1.54
N THR A 444 30.78 -3.55 2.64
CA THR A 444 31.85 -2.60 2.95
C THR A 444 33.16 -3.29 3.35
N GLN A 445 33.15 -4.57 3.72
CA GLN A 445 34.36 -5.36 4.01
C GLN A 445 34.96 -6.06 2.78
N ILE A 446 34.19 -6.18 1.69
CA ILE A 446 34.61 -6.85 0.44
C ILE A 446 35.13 -5.82 -0.60
N LEU A 447 34.81 -4.54 -0.41
CA LEU A 447 35.37 -3.39 -1.14
C LEU A 447 36.55 -2.83 -0.36
#